data_AF-A0A180FUP4-F1
#
_entry.id   AF-A0A180FUP4-F1
#
_cell.length_a   1.000
_cell.length_b   1.000
_cell.length_c   1.000
_cell.angle_alpha   90.00
_cell.angle_beta   90.00
_cell.angle_gamma   90.00
#
_symmetry.space_group_name_H-M   'P 1'
#
loop_
_entity.id
_entity.type
_entity.pdbx_description
1 polymer ?
#
loop_
_entity_poly.entity_id
_entity_poly.type
_entity_poly.pdbx_seq_one_letter_code
_entity_poly.pdbx_strand_id
1 'polypeptide(L)'
;MKTVIKVMAVCAGVFLLASCVKSSKEYKQLQAENESLRTESVRSTTELNEMLAVLDEVENDIRTIRETENYLTIPQSGGEVSPTRQEEIRQNMHLITGIIQKNKQQISELEAKLKGNNSQFAALRKTIDRLNAEIEKNTVMITSLQEDLAKKHVRIQELDDLVTDLNENVENLSLTAAVQSQKLTAQDKELHTAYYCFGTAKELKDQKILTGSGLFSKSKALPDGFNRDYFVAIDIREEKEIPLFSSKATLHSNHPEGTWRFAEDEDGNLTLVITNAEQFWSLSRFLVIQVKH
;
A
#
# COMPACT_ATOMS: atom_id res chain seq x y z
N MET A 1 2.51 23.89 -64.15
CA MET A 1 1.14 23.48 -63.75
C MET A 1 1.05 22.03 -63.23
N LYS A 2 1.66 21.03 -63.88
CA LYS A 2 1.54 19.61 -63.47
C LYS A 2 2.15 19.27 -62.09
N THR A 3 3.17 20.00 -61.64
CA THR A 3 3.81 19.83 -60.32
C THR A 3 3.00 20.47 -59.19
N VAL A 4 2.36 21.62 -59.43
CA VAL A 4 1.52 22.32 -58.43
C VAL A 4 0.26 21.53 -58.10
N ILE A 5 -0.35 20.88 -59.11
CA ILE A 5 -1.55 20.02 -58.94
C ILE A 5 -1.20 18.75 -58.14
N LYS A 6 -0.01 18.17 -58.33
CA LYS A 6 0.43 16.99 -57.56
C LYS A 6 0.69 17.32 -56.09
N VAL A 7 1.25 18.50 -55.78
CA VAL A 7 1.50 18.92 -54.40
C VAL A 7 0.19 19.24 -53.67
N MET A 8 -0.78 19.88 -54.34
CA MET A 8 -2.10 20.15 -53.76
C MET A 8 -2.90 18.86 -53.47
N ALA A 9 -2.83 17.85 -54.35
CA ALA A 9 -3.50 16.56 -54.15
C ALA A 9 -2.90 15.76 -52.98
N VAL A 10 -1.58 15.86 -52.74
CA VAL A 10 -0.91 15.19 -51.61
C VAL A 10 -1.26 15.87 -50.28
N CYS A 11 -1.32 17.21 -50.23
CA CYS A 11 -1.71 17.92 -49.01
C CYS A 11 -3.20 17.71 -48.64
N ALA A 12 -4.10 17.59 -49.62
CA ALA A 12 -5.50 17.26 -49.36
C ALA A 12 -5.69 15.83 -48.82
N GLY A 13 -4.86 14.88 -49.26
CA GLY A 13 -4.88 13.49 -48.74
C GLY A 13 -4.44 13.39 -47.27
N VAL A 14 -3.44 14.19 -46.85
CA VAL A 14 -2.96 14.18 -45.46
C VAL A 14 -3.96 14.82 -44.49
N PHE A 15 -4.69 15.87 -44.91
CA PHE A 15 -5.75 16.49 -44.09
C PHE A 15 -7.00 15.60 -43.95
N LEU A 16 -7.35 14.81 -44.98
CA LEU A 16 -8.48 13.88 -44.92
C LEU A 16 -8.18 12.65 -44.02
N LEU A 17 -6.94 12.18 -43.98
CA LEU A 17 -6.52 11.08 -43.10
C LEU A 17 -6.49 11.50 -41.62
N ALA A 18 -6.09 12.74 -41.32
CA ALA A 18 -6.13 13.26 -39.95
C ALA A 18 -7.57 13.43 -39.41
N SER A 19 -8.54 13.73 -40.28
CA SER A 19 -9.95 13.89 -39.90
C SER A 19 -10.68 12.54 -39.70
N CYS A 20 -10.28 11.50 -40.45
CA CYS A 20 -10.83 10.15 -40.29
C CYS A 20 -10.33 9.41 -39.04
N VAL A 21 -9.12 9.70 -38.57
CA VAL A 21 -8.57 9.09 -37.34
C VAL A 21 -9.33 9.53 -36.08
N LYS A 22 -9.78 10.80 -36.01
CA LYS A 22 -10.60 11.31 -34.88
C LYS A 22 -12.05 10.83 -34.88
N SER A 23 -12.56 10.30 -36.00
CA SER A 23 -13.95 9.84 -36.11
C SER A 23 -14.11 8.32 -35.91
N SER A 24 -13.00 7.59 -35.84
CA SER A 24 -13.00 6.14 -35.67
C SER A 24 -13.61 5.72 -34.33
N LYS A 25 -14.26 4.55 -34.33
CA LYS A 25 -14.93 3.98 -33.15
C LYS A 25 -13.93 3.73 -32.01
N GLU A 26 -12.71 3.30 -32.34
CA GLU A 26 -11.61 3.08 -31.39
C GLU A 26 -11.12 4.39 -30.77
N TYR A 27 -10.98 5.47 -31.55
CA TYR A 27 -10.58 6.78 -31.00
C TYR A 27 -11.62 7.32 -30.02
N LYS A 28 -12.91 7.18 -30.33
CA LYS A 28 -14.01 7.57 -29.41
C LYS A 28 -14.07 6.69 -28.17
N GLN A 29 -13.77 5.39 -28.28
CA GLN A 29 -13.68 4.49 -27.12
C GLN A 29 -12.49 4.84 -26.23
N LEU A 30 -11.30 5.07 -26.82
CA LEU A 30 -10.11 5.53 -26.10
C LEU A 30 -10.33 6.88 -25.42
N GLN A 31 -11.06 7.80 -26.06
CA GLN A 31 -11.40 9.09 -25.49
C GLN A 31 -12.38 8.95 -24.31
N ALA A 32 -13.41 8.12 -24.47
CA ALA A 32 -14.37 7.81 -23.41
C ALA A 32 -13.70 7.08 -22.22
N GLU A 33 -12.74 6.19 -22.49
CA GLU A 33 -11.96 5.50 -21.47
C GLU A 33 -11.02 6.48 -20.76
N ASN A 34 -10.35 7.38 -21.48
CA ASN A 34 -9.50 8.40 -20.88
C ASN A 34 -10.31 9.38 -20.01
N GLU A 35 -11.49 9.79 -20.50
CA GLU A 35 -12.41 10.65 -19.75
C GLU A 35 -12.94 9.92 -18.51
N SER A 36 -13.34 8.65 -18.63
CA SER A 36 -13.73 7.79 -17.52
C SER A 36 -12.61 7.64 -16.49
N LEU A 37 -11.36 7.41 -16.94
CA LEU A 37 -10.20 7.29 -16.07
C LEU A 37 -9.89 8.61 -15.34
N ARG A 38 -10.06 9.76 -16.01
CA ARG A 38 -9.91 11.08 -15.37
C ARG A 38 -11.00 11.32 -14.33
N THR A 39 -12.25 10.97 -14.62
CA THR A 39 -13.35 11.09 -13.65
C THR A 39 -13.11 10.20 -12.43
N GLU A 40 -12.67 8.94 -12.63
CA GLU A 40 -12.35 8.02 -11.54
C GLU A 40 -11.14 8.52 -10.73
N SER A 41 -10.12 9.06 -11.39
CA SER A 41 -8.94 9.64 -10.73
C SER A 41 -9.30 10.86 -9.87
N VAL A 42 -10.15 11.75 -10.38
CA VAL A 42 -10.64 12.91 -9.61
C VAL A 42 -11.46 12.46 -8.42
N ARG A 43 -12.37 11.49 -8.60
CA ARG A 43 -13.18 10.93 -7.51
C ARG A 43 -12.30 10.31 -6.42
N SER A 44 -11.33 9.49 -6.81
CA SER A 44 -10.37 8.86 -5.90
C SER A 44 -9.53 9.90 -5.14
N THR A 45 -9.13 10.98 -5.81
CA THR A 45 -8.40 12.09 -5.17
C THR A 45 -9.26 12.84 -4.14
N THR A 46 -10.54 13.06 -4.43
CA THR A 46 -11.48 13.68 -3.49
C THR A 46 -11.70 12.79 -2.28
N GLU A 47 -11.98 11.50 -2.48
CA GLU A 47 -12.16 10.53 -1.39
C GLU A 47 -10.90 10.42 -0.51
N LEU A 48 -9.71 10.48 -1.11
CA LEU A 48 -8.43 10.54 -0.40
C LEU A 48 -8.28 11.80 0.47
N ASN A 49 -8.59 12.97 -0.08
CA ASN A 49 -8.47 14.23 0.66
C ASN A 49 -9.44 14.27 1.84
N GLU A 50 -10.64 13.73 1.68
CA GLU A 50 -11.60 13.57 2.79
C GLU A 50 -11.06 12.64 3.88
N MET A 51 -10.45 11.51 3.51
CA MET A 51 -9.84 10.61 4.48
C MET A 51 -8.68 11.27 5.23
N LEU A 52 -7.82 12.02 4.53
CA LEU A 52 -6.72 12.76 5.13
C LEU A 52 -7.23 13.83 6.12
N ALA A 53 -8.29 14.55 5.77
CA ALA A 53 -8.88 15.54 6.66
C ALA A 53 -9.40 14.92 7.96
N VAL A 54 -10.04 13.74 7.89
CA VAL A 54 -10.48 13.00 9.08
C VAL A 54 -9.28 12.53 9.91
N LEU A 55 -8.20 12.06 9.28
CA LEU A 55 -6.98 11.67 10.01
C LEU A 55 -6.35 12.86 10.74
N ASP A 56 -6.26 14.02 10.09
CA ASP A 56 -5.74 15.25 10.71
C ASP A 56 -6.61 15.68 11.91
N GLU A 57 -7.93 15.54 11.80
CA GLU A 57 -8.85 15.81 12.89
C GLU A 57 -8.61 14.87 14.09
N VAL A 58 -8.55 13.56 13.84
CA VAL A 58 -8.28 12.56 14.90
C VAL A 58 -6.91 12.80 15.56
N GLU A 59 -5.88 13.16 14.78
CA GLU A 59 -4.56 13.49 15.33
C GLU A 59 -4.59 14.73 16.22
N ASN A 60 -5.35 15.76 15.84
CA ASN A 60 -5.54 16.95 16.66
C ASN A 60 -6.32 16.64 17.94
N ASP A 61 -7.37 15.82 17.84
CA ASP A 61 -8.16 15.38 18.97
C ASP A 61 -7.30 14.58 19.98
N ILE A 62 -6.41 13.71 19.51
CA ILE A 62 -5.45 13.00 20.38
C ILE A 62 -4.45 13.96 21.04
N ARG A 63 -4.02 15.01 20.34
CA ARG A 63 -3.17 16.07 20.93
C ARG A 63 -3.90 16.77 22.06
N THR A 64 -5.16 17.14 21.85
CA THR A 64 -6.02 17.73 22.89
C THR A 64 -6.20 16.81 24.08
N ILE A 65 -6.37 15.50 23.86
CA ILE A 65 -6.41 14.53 24.96
C ILE A 65 -5.10 14.61 25.76
N ARG A 66 -3.92 14.50 25.12
CA ARG A 66 -2.61 14.55 25.81
C ARG A 66 -2.39 15.84 26.59
N GLU A 67 -2.82 16.97 26.05
CA GLU A 67 -2.75 18.26 26.74
C GLU A 67 -3.65 18.26 27.98
N THR A 68 -4.86 17.70 27.87
CA THR A 68 -5.83 17.60 28.95
C THR A 68 -5.41 16.58 30.03
N GLU A 69 -4.78 15.48 29.64
CA GLU A 69 -4.27 14.43 30.54
C GLU A 69 -3.33 14.97 31.61
N ASN A 70 -2.50 15.96 31.28
CA ASN A 70 -1.60 16.59 32.25
C ASN A 70 -2.35 17.20 33.45
N TYR A 71 -3.58 17.68 33.23
CA TYR A 71 -4.44 18.28 34.27
C TYR A 71 -5.18 17.24 35.11
N LEU A 72 -5.23 15.98 34.67
CA LEU A 72 -5.88 14.88 35.39
C LEU A 72 -4.96 14.21 36.43
N THR A 73 -3.67 14.53 36.42
CA THR A 73 -2.69 13.93 37.32
C THR A 73 -2.98 14.32 38.77
N ILE A 74 -3.53 13.39 39.56
CA ILE A 74 -3.81 13.62 40.99
C ILE A 74 -2.48 13.53 41.78
N PRO A 75 -2.09 14.56 42.55
CA PRO A 75 -0.92 14.47 43.42
C PRO A 75 -1.05 13.32 44.42
N GLN A 76 -0.05 12.45 44.47
CA GLN A 76 -0.01 11.27 45.37
C GLN A 76 0.16 11.66 46.85
N SER A 77 0.49 12.92 47.15
CA SER A 77 0.69 13.41 48.52
C SER A 77 -0.65 13.79 49.15
N GLY A 78 -1.35 12.78 49.69
CA GLY A 78 -2.24 12.73 50.87
C GLY A 78 -3.21 13.87 51.24
N GLY A 79 -3.26 14.98 50.51
CA GLY A 79 -4.15 16.10 50.77
C GLY A 79 -5.52 15.86 50.15
N GLU A 80 -6.57 16.23 50.88
CA GLU A 80 -7.93 16.27 50.38
C GLU A 80 -7.99 17.00 49.03
N VAL A 81 -8.50 16.31 48.00
CA VAL A 81 -8.80 16.94 46.72
C VAL A 81 -9.96 17.90 46.97
N SER A 82 -9.75 19.20 46.74
CA SER A 82 -10.82 20.17 46.94
C SER A 82 -12.04 19.83 46.05
N PRO A 83 -13.28 20.11 46.49
CA PRO A 83 -14.48 19.88 45.68
C PRO A 83 -14.39 20.52 44.28
N THR A 84 -13.77 21.70 44.17
CA THR A 84 -13.53 22.40 42.89
C THR A 84 -12.61 21.59 41.96
N ARG A 85 -11.51 21.02 42.49
CA ARG A 85 -10.60 20.19 41.69
C ARG A 85 -11.25 18.87 41.29
N GLN A 86 -12.10 18.29 42.14
CA GLN A 86 -12.86 17.09 41.80
C GLN A 86 -13.81 17.34 40.61
N GLU A 87 -14.47 18.50 40.59
CA GLU A 87 -15.35 18.89 39.48
C GLU A 87 -14.57 19.13 38.18
N GLU A 88 -13.41 19.80 38.24
CA GLU A 88 -12.54 19.99 37.08
C GLU A 88 -12.07 18.65 36.48
N ILE A 89 -11.66 17.71 37.33
CA ILE A 89 -11.27 16.36 36.89
C ILE A 89 -12.46 15.67 36.20
N ARG A 90 -13.66 15.73 36.78
CA ARG A 90 -14.87 15.13 36.19
C ARG A 90 -15.18 15.71 34.81
N GLN A 91 -15.15 17.04 34.66
CA GLN A 91 -15.44 17.71 33.39
C GLN A 91 -14.41 17.36 32.32
N ASN A 92 -13.12 17.35 32.66
CA ASN A 92 -12.05 16.99 31.75
C ASN A 92 -12.14 15.52 31.30
N MET A 93 -12.52 14.60 32.20
CA MET A 93 -12.75 13.20 31.84
C MET A 93 -13.94 13.03 30.91
N HIS A 94 -15.04 13.74 31.14
CA HIS A 94 -16.19 13.71 30.24
C HIS A 94 -15.81 14.24 28.85
N LEU A 95 -15.05 15.34 28.77
CA LEU A 95 -14.55 15.88 27.51
C LEU A 95 -13.69 14.85 26.76
N ILE A 96 -12.68 14.27 27.42
CA ILE A 96 -11.81 13.27 26.82
C ILE A 96 -12.62 12.07 26.34
N THR A 97 -13.54 11.57 27.15
CA THR A 97 -14.37 10.39 26.80
C THR A 97 -15.18 10.66 25.53
N GLY A 98 -15.78 11.85 25.41
CA GLY A 98 -16.49 12.25 24.19
C GLY A 98 -15.57 12.36 22.96
N ILE A 99 -14.35 12.90 23.12
CA ILE A 99 -13.36 12.97 22.05
C ILE A 99 -12.94 11.56 21.61
N ILE A 100 -12.68 10.64 22.55
CA ILE A 100 -12.31 9.27 22.20
C ILE A 100 -13.46 8.58 21.45
N GLN A 101 -14.71 8.73 21.89
CA GLN A 101 -15.87 8.13 21.23
C GLN A 101 -16.05 8.64 19.80
N LYS A 102 -15.91 9.95 19.59
CA LYS A 102 -15.90 10.58 18.26
C LYS A 102 -14.79 10.01 17.38
N ASN A 103 -13.56 9.95 17.88
CA ASN A 103 -12.41 9.45 17.11
C ASN A 103 -12.59 7.99 16.71
N LYS A 104 -13.18 7.16 17.58
CA LYS A 104 -13.49 5.76 17.28
C LYS A 104 -14.46 5.62 16.11
N GLN A 105 -15.52 6.42 16.11
CA GLN A 105 -16.47 6.42 15.00
C GLN A 105 -15.78 6.82 13.70
N GLN A 106 -15.00 7.90 13.72
CA GLN A 106 -14.26 8.39 12.56
C GLN A 106 -13.28 7.34 12.01
N ILE A 107 -12.56 6.65 12.88
CA ILE A 107 -11.66 5.56 12.47
C ILE A 107 -12.43 4.38 11.88
N SER A 108 -13.55 3.98 12.48
CA SER A 108 -14.38 2.90 11.93
C SER A 108 -14.87 3.21 10.51
N GLU A 109 -15.28 4.46 10.27
CA GLU A 109 -15.69 4.94 8.95
C GLU A 109 -14.52 4.94 7.96
N LEU A 110 -13.33 5.36 8.38
CA LEU A 110 -12.11 5.28 7.57
C LEU A 110 -11.76 3.83 7.22
N GLU A 111 -11.80 2.91 8.18
CA GLU A 111 -11.53 1.49 7.96
C GLU A 111 -12.54 0.87 6.99
N ALA A 112 -13.82 1.24 7.09
CA ALA A 112 -14.85 0.79 6.17
C ALA A 112 -14.59 1.29 4.74
N LYS A 113 -14.22 2.56 4.57
CA LYS A 113 -13.84 3.14 3.26
C LYS A 113 -12.60 2.46 2.67
N LEU A 114 -11.69 2.00 3.53
CA LEU A 114 -10.46 1.32 3.10
C LEU A 114 -10.66 -0.15 2.71
N LYS A 115 -11.82 -0.79 2.98
CA LYS A 115 -12.08 -2.19 2.60
C LYS A 115 -12.11 -2.43 1.06
N GLY A 116 -12.07 -1.39 0.24
CA GLY A 116 -11.82 -1.47 -1.19
C GLY A 116 -10.33 -1.74 -1.50
N ASN A 117 -10.05 -2.85 -2.19
CA ASN A 117 -8.71 -3.34 -2.54
C ASN A 117 -7.84 -2.29 -3.25
N ASN A 118 -6.97 -1.60 -2.51
CA ASN A 118 -5.85 -0.86 -3.09
C ASN A 118 -4.65 -0.85 -2.13
N SER A 119 -3.53 -1.37 -2.62
CA SER A 119 -2.20 -1.22 -2.00
C SER A 119 -1.75 0.24 -1.88
N GLN A 120 -2.40 1.14 -2.63
CA GLN A 120 -2.18 2.59 -2.59
C GLN A 120 -2.43 3.21 -1.21
N PHE A 121 -3.21 2.55 -0.35
CA PHE A 121 -3.58 3.09 0.96
C PHE A 121 -2.85 2.42 2.14
N ALA A 122 -1.76 1.69 1.90
CA ALA A 122 -0.98 1.04 2.95
C ALA A 122 -0.49 2.03 4.03
N ALA A 123 -0.06 3.23 3.62
CA ALA A 123 0.37 4.28 4.54
C ALA A 123 -0.78 4.79 5.43
N LEU A 124 -1.97 5.04 4.86
CA LEU A 124 -3.15 5.49 5.60
C LEU A 124 -3.59 4.45 6.64
N ARG A 125 -3.57 3.17 6.25
CA ARG A 125 -3.90 2.05 7.15
C ARG A 125 -2.93 1.96 8.32
N LYS A 126 -1.63 2.15 8.08
CA LYS A 126 -0.62 2.20 9.15
C LYS A 126 -0.84 3.38 10.10
N THR A 127 -1.25 4.54 9.59
CA THR A 127 -1.63 5.68 10.43
C THR A 127 -2.84 5.34 11.30
N ILE A 128 -3.88 4.71 10.74
CA ILE A 128 -5.05 4.25 11.50
C ILE A 128 -4.65 3.28 12.61
N ASP A 129 -3.79 2.30 12.33
CA ASP A 129 -3.30 1.36 13.35
C ASP A 129 -2.62 2.09 14.52
N ARG A 130 -1.80 3.11 14.21
CA ARG A 130 -1.15 3.96 15.22
C ARG A 130 -2.17 4.74 16.05
N LEU A 131 -3.17 5.35 15.41
CA LEU A 131 -4.23 6.12 16.09
C LEU A 131 -5.09 5.23 16.98
N ASN A 132 -5.42 4.02 16.52
CA ASN A 132 -6.12 3.01 17.31
C ASN A 132 -5.34 2.65 18.58
N ALA A 133 -4.02 2.41 18.47
CA ALA A 133 -3.18 2.12 19.62
C ALA A 133 -3.11 3.28 20.63
N GLU A 134 -3.11 4.53 20.15
CA GLU A 134 -3.15 5.72 21.01
C GLU A 134 -4.51 5.87 21.72
N ILE A 135 -5.62 5.62 21.02
CA ILE A 135 -6.97 5.61 21.59
C ILE A 135 -7.11 4.54 22.69
N GLU A 136 -6.53 3.36 22.48
CA GLU A 136 -6.57 2.29 23.47
C GLU A 136 -5.82 2.69 24.75
N LYS A 137 -4.62 3.25 24.59
CA LYS A 137 -3.85 3.76 25.72
C LYS A 137 -4.63 4.81 26.53
N ASN A 138 -5.30 5.73 25.84
CA ASN A 138 -6.09 6.79 26.50
C ASN A 138 -7.34 6.23 27.18
N THR A 139 -7.98 5.21 26.59
CA THR A 139 -9.11 4.48 27.18
C THR A 139 -8.70 3.83 28.50
N VAL A 140 -7.57 3.11 28.54
CA VAL A 140 -7.03 2.50 29.77
C VAL A 140 -6.74 3.55 30.85
N MET A 141 -6.18 4.69 30.48
CA MET A 141 -5.91 5.78 31.43
C MET A 141 -7.20 6.31 32.06
N ILE A 142 -8.21 6.61 31.24
CA ILE A 142 -9.49 7.14 31.70
C ILE A 142 -10.18 6.15 32.64
N THR A 143 -10.21 4.86 32.30
CA THR A 143 -10.76 3.81 33.17
C THR A 143 -10.05 3.77 34.53
N SER A 144 -8.71 3.82 34.54
CA SER A 144 -7.91 3.84 35.78
C SER A 144 -8.23 5.07 36.67
N LEU A 145 -8.36 6.25 36.06
CA LEU A 145 -8.69 7.48 36.78
C LEU A 145 -10.10 7.43 37.38
N GLN A 146 -11.07 6.81 36.70
CA GLN A 146 -12.42 6.62 37.25
C GLN A 146 -12.40 5.71 38.48
N GLU A 147 -11.68 4.59 38.43
CA GLU A 147 -11.56 3.68 39.56
C GLU A 147 -10.95 4.37 40.79
N ASP A 148 -9.94 5.21 40.59
CA ASP A 148 -9.29 5.95 41.67
C ASP A 148 -10.20 7.01 42.31
N LEU A 149 -11.05 7.67 41.51
CA LEU A 149 -12.08 8.58 42.01
C LEU A 149 -13.17 7.81 42.80
N ALA A 150 -13.61 6.67 42.29
CA ALA A 150 -14.60 5.82 42.95
C ALA A 150 -14.10 5.33 44.32
N LYS A 151 -12.84 4.89 44.41
CA LYS A 151 -12.18 4.53 45.69
C LYS A 151 -12.16 5.70 46.67
N LYS A 152 -11.97 6.93 46.18
CA LYS A 152 -12.01 8.18 46.97
C LYS A 152 -13.43 8.70 47.27
N HIS A 153 -14.45 7.84 47.16
CA HIS A 153 -15.86 8.13 47.44
C HIS A 153 -16.51 9.12 46.46
N VAL A 154 -15.92 9.32 45.28
CA VAL A 154 -16.52 10.09 44.19
C VAL A 154 -17.18 9.09 43.23
N ARG A 155 -18.46 8.76 43.46
CA ARG A 155 -19.24 7.94 42.53
C ARG A 155 -19.69 8.78 41.34
N ILE A 156 -19.41 8.35 40.11
CA ILE A 156 -19.81 9.06 38.89
C ILE A 156 -20.50 8.09 37.94
N GLN A 157 -21.78 7.79 38.22
CA GLN A 157 -22.55 6.81 37.42
C GLN A 157 -22.61 7.15 35.92
N GLU A 158 -22.66 8.44 35.56
CA GLU A 158 -22.69 8.90 34.17
C GLU A 158 -21.39 8.57 33.40
N LEU A 159 -20.26 8.52 34.10
CA LEU A 159 -18.95 8.22 33.52
C LEU A 159 -18.73 6.70 33.36
N ASP A 160 -19.36 5.87 34.20
CA ASP A 160 -19.27 4.40 34.14
C ASP A 160 -19.87 3.86 32.83
N ASP A 161 -21.03 4.37 32.43
CA ASP A 161 -21.73 3.94 31.20
C ASP A 161 -20.92 4.30 29.94
N LEU A 162 -20.36 5.51 29.90
CA LEU A 162 -19.54 5.98 28.78
C LEU A 162 -18.24 5.19 28.64
N VAL A 163 -17.59 4.79 29.76
CA VAL A 163 -16.37 3.97 29.71
C VAL A 163 -16.65 2.52 29.37
N THR A 164 -17.81 1.99 29.75
CA THR A 164 -18.21 0.65 29.31
C THR A 164 -18.39 0.61 27.80
N ASP A 165 -19.14 1.57 27.23
CA ASP A 165 -19.27 1.73 25.76
C ASP A 165 -17.89 1.95 25.10
N LEU A 166 -17.02 2.71 25.76
CA LEU A 166 -15.66 2.94 25.29
C LEU A 166 -14.89 1.62 25.17
N ASN A 167 -14.86 0.80 26.21
CA ASN A 167 -14.13 -0.47 26.22
C ASN A 167 -14.64 -1.45 25.14
N GLU A 168 -15.96 -1.59 24.99
CA GLU A 168 -16.55 -2.45 23.96
C GLU A 168 -16.18 -1.99 22.54
N ASN A 169 -16.20 -0.67 22.30
CA ASN A 169 -15.84 -0.10 21.00
C ASN A 169 -14.33 -0.18 20.72
N VAL A 170 -13.46 -0.11 21.74
CA VAL A 170 -12.01 -0.39 21.56
C VAL A 170 -11.84 -1.81 21.08
N GLU A 171 -12.39 -2.78 21.80
CA GLU A 171 -12.09 -4.20 21.56
C GLU A 171 -12.45 -4.58 20.11
N ASN A 172 -13.61 -4.10 19.65
CA ASN A 172 -14.05 -4.28 18.27
C ASN A 172 -13.12 -3.62 17.23
N LEU A 173 -12.66 -2.38 17.49
CA LEU A 173 -11.72 -1.68 16.60
C LEU A 173 -10.35 -2.37 16.57
N SER A 174 -9.82 -2.77 17.73
CA SER A 174 -8.52 -3.44 17.87
C SER A 174 -8.49 -4.79 17.12
N LEU A 175 -9.54 -5.60 17.27
CA LEU A 175 -9.69 -6.84 16.52
C LEU A 175 -9.76 -6.60 15.00
N THR A 176 -10.48 -5.56 14.59
CA THR A 176 -10.62 -5.19 13.19
C THR A 176 -9.29 -4.72 12.59
N ALA A 177 -8.54 -3.86 13.29
CA ALA A 177 -7.23 -3.38 12.89
C ALA A 177 -6.21 -4.53 12.80
N ALA A 178 -6.17 -5.43 13.79
CA ALA A 178 -5.26 -6.57 13.79
C ALA A 178 -5.47 -7.51 12.58
N VAL A 179 -6.72 -7.84 12.25
CA VAL A 179 -7.06 -8.67 11.07
C VAL A 179 -6.65 -7.96 9.78
N GLN A 180 -6.87 -6.65 9.69
CA GLN A 180 -6.49 -5.86 8.51
C GLN A 180 -4.97 -5.76 8.36
N SER A 181 -4.23 -5.55 9.43
CA SER A 181 -2.76 -5.46 9.43
C SER A 181 -2.10 -6.76 8.95
N GLN A 182 -2.63 -7.92 9.38
CA GLN A 182 -2.18 -9.22 8.88
C GLN A 182 -2.46 -9.37 7.37
N LYS A 183 -3.65 -8.97 6.91
CA LYS A 183 -4.01 -9.02 5.49
C LYS A 183 -3.11 -8.10 4.65
N LEU A 184 -2.79 -6.91 5.15
CA LEU A 184 -1.87 -5.99 4.48
C LEU A 184 -0.46 -6.53 4.40
N THR A 185 0.05 -7.11 5.48
CA THR A 185 1.38 -7.71 5.48
C THR A 185 1.46 -8.84 4.46
N ALA A 186 0.41 -9.65 4.34
CA ALA A 186 0.33 -10.70 3.33
C ALA A 186 0.25 -10.13 1.90
N GLN A 187 -0.60 -9.12 1.67
CA GLN A 187 -0.75 -8.48 0.35
C GLN A 187 0.49 -7.69 -0.07
N ASP A 188 1.14 -6.99 0.85
CA ASP A 188 2.39 -6.28 0.63
C ASP A 188 3.50 -7.27 0.23
N LYS A 189 3.60 -8.39 0.95
CA LYS A 189 4.52 -9.48 0.60
C LYS A 189 4.21 -10.03 -0.79
N GLU A 190 2.94 -10.27 -1.12
CA GLU A 190 2.53 -10.75 -2.45
C GLU A 190 2.90 -9.75 -3.57
N LEU A 191 2.65 -8.45 -3.36
CA LEU A 191 2.95 -7.39 -4.33
C LEU A 191 4.45 -7.19 -4.54
N HIS A 192 5.28 -7.49 -3.56
CA HIS A 192 6.73 -7.40 -3.65
C HIS A 192 7.39 -8.74 -3.93
N THR A 193 6.61 -9.83 -4.10
CA THR A 193 7.17 -11.11 -4.52
C THR A 193 7.42 -11.10 -6.03
N ALA A 194 8.61 -11.54 -6.42
CA ALA A 194 8.92 -11.96 -7.78
C ALA A 194 9.58 -13.33 -7.76
N TYR A 195 9.73 -13.92 -8.93
CA TYR A 195 10.20 -15.29 -9.10
C TYR A 195 11.34 -15.29 -10.10
N TYR A 196 12.48 -15.89 -9.75
CA TYR A 196 13.59 -16.02 -10.69
C TYR A 196 14.07 -17.47 -10.81
N CYS A 197 14.62 -17.79 -11.98
CA CYS A 197 15.39 -19.00 -12.19
C CYS A 197 16.53 -18.72 -13.16
N PHE A 198 17.62 -19.47 -13.01
CA PHE A 198 18.67 -19.54 -14.03
C PHE A 198 19.12 -20.97 -14.23
N GLY A 199 19.58 -21.28 -15.44
CA GLY A 199 20.03 -22.63 -15.79
C GLY A 199 20.54 -22.71 -17.21
N THR A 200 21.13 -23.85 -17.56
CA THR A 200 21.55 -24.11 -18.94
C THR A 200 20.33 -24.20 -19.87
N ALA A 201 20.56 -24.01 -21.17
CA ALA A 201 19.50 -24.16 -22.17
C ALA A 201 18.79 -25.52 -22.11
N LYS A 202 19.51 -26.58 -21.71
CA LYS A 202 18.96 -27.93 -21.55
C LYS A 202 18.04 -27.99 -20.34
N GLU A 203 18.51 -27.55 -19.17
CA GLU A 203 17.74 -27.57 -17.92
C GLU A 203 16.45 -26.75 -18.03
N LEU A 204 16.54 -25.52 -18.57
CA LEU A 204 15.37 -24.66 -18.72
C LEU A 204 14.33 -25.24 -19.71
N LYS A 205 14.76 -26.05 -20.69
CA LYS A 205 13.85 -26.76 -21.60
C LYS A 205 13.24 -27.99 -20.94
N ASP A 206 14.05 -28.76 -20.22
CA ASP A 206 13.61 -29.96 -19.48
C ASP A 206 12.55 -29.56 -18.42
N GLN A 207 12.71 -28.38 -17.83
CA GLN A 207 11.75 -27.77 -16.90
C GLN A 207 10.58 -27.03 -17.59
N LYS A 208 10.48 -27.07 -18.93
CA LYS A 208 9.42 -26.40 -19.71
C LYS A 208 9.35 -24.88 -19.49
N ILE A 209 10.47 -24.25 -19.13
CA ILE A 209 10.58 -22.79 -18.90
C ILE A 209 10.95 -22.08 -20.21
N LEU A 210 11.75 -22.74 -21.05
CA LEU A 210 12.05 -22.31 -22.41
C LEU A 210 11.45 -23.30 -23.42
N THR A 211 10.95 -22.77 -24.53
CA THR A 211 10.49 -23.57 -25.68
C THR A 211 11.34 -23.27 -26.91
N GLY A 212 11.45 -24.25 -27.80
CA GLY A 212 12.20 -24.15 -29.06
C GLY A 212 13.36 -25.15 -29.12
N SER A 213 13.22 -26.16 -29.97
CA SER A 213 14.21 -27.23 -30.18
C SER A 213 14.69 -27.34 -31.64
N GLY A 214 14.46 -26.33 -32.47
CA GLY A 214 14.86 -26.34 -33.89
C GLY A 214 15.71 -25.14 -34.31
N LEU A 215 16.51 -25.34 -35.37
CA LEU A 215 17.38 -24.33 -36.00
C LEU A 215 16.62 -23.08 -36.51
N PHE A 216 15.28 -23.15 -36.59
CA PHE A 216 14.40 -22.10 -37.11
C PHE A 216 13.31 -21.63 -36.11
N SER A 217 13.20 -22.22 -34.92
CA SER A 217 12.20 -21.81 -33.92
C SER A 217 12.78 -20.77 -32.97
N LYS A 218 12.20 -19.56 -32.92
CA LYS A 218 12.57 -18.55 -31.91
C LYS A 218 12.30 -19.12 -30.51
N SER A 219 13.31 -19.06 -29.65
CA SER A 219 13.17 -19.41 -28.24
C SER A 219 12.12 -18.51 -27.59
N LYS A 220 11.11 -19.09 -26.94
CA LYS A 220 10.12 -18.36 -26.15
C LYS A 220 10.24 -18.79 -24.69
N ALA A 221 10.44 -17.82 -23.81
CA ALA A 221 10.41 -18.00 -22.36
C ALA A 221 8.99 -17.96 -21.82
N LEU A 222 8.77 -18.67 -20.72
CA LEU A 222 7.51 -18.71 -19.98
C LEU A 222 6.32 -19.11 -20.88
N PRO A 223 6.36 -20.28 -21.54
CA PRO A 223 5.20 -20.81 -22.27
C PRO A 223 4.01 -21.06 -21.32
N ASP A 224 2.79 -21.14 -21.86
CA ASP A 224 1.62 -21.47 -21.04
C ASP A 224 1.83 -22.82 -20.31
N GLY A 225 1.63 -22.84 -19.00
CA GLY A 225 1.85 -24.04 -18.18
C GLY A 225 3.32 -24.37 -17.89
N PHE A 226 4.24 -23.40 -17.95
CA PHE A 226 5.64 -23.58 -17.54
C PHE A 226 5.77 -24.05 -16.07
N ASN A 227 6.84 -24.78 -15.75
CA ASN A 227 7.07 -25.26 -14.39
C ASN A 227 7.41 -24.09 -13.45
N ARG A 228 6.45 -23.68 -12.62
CA ARG A 228 6.63 -22.63 -11.61
C ARG A 228 7.47 -23.09 -10.42
N ASP A 229 7.51 -24.39 -10.13
CA ASP A 229 8.19 -24.96 -8.97
C ASP A 229 9.72 -24.87 -9.09
N TYR A 230 10.22 -24.60 -10.30
CA TYR A 230 11.64 -24.38 -10.56
C TYR A 230 12.10 -22.95 -10.26
N PHE A 231 11.17 -22.04 -9.93
CA PHE A 231 11.50 -20.66 -9.61
C PHE A 231 11.69 -20.46 -8.11
N VAL A 232 12.66 -19.63 -7.77
CA VAL A 232 12.90 -19.15 -6.42
C VAL A 232 12.12 -17.85 -6.23
N ALA A 233 11.29 -17.80 -5.18
CA ALA A 233 10.59 -16.59 -4.79
C ALA A 233 11.55 -15.62 -4.08
N ILE A 234 11.47 -14.35 -4.41
CA ILE A 234 12.28 -13.26 -3.83
C ILE A 234 11.41 -12.05 -3.51
N ASP A 235 11.82 -11.28 -2.49
CA ASP A 235 11.31 -9.94 -2.27
C ASP A 235 12.13 -8.94 -3.10
N ILE A 236 11.47 -8.25 -4.03
CA ILE A 236 12.11 -7.34 -4.98
C ILE A 236 12.76 -6.10 -4.33
N ARG A 237 12.47 -5.83 -3.05
CA ARG A 237 13.03 -4.71 -2.30
C ARG A 237 14.39 -5.06 -1.71
N GLU A 238 14.56 -6.31 -1.31
CA GLU A 238 15.75 -6.82 -0.61
C GLU A 238 16.75 -7.41 -1.60
N GLU A 239 16.27 -8.23 -2.53
CA GLU A 239 17.11 -8.99 -3.45
C GLU A 239 17.27 -8.26 -4.79
N LYS A 240 18.40 -7.57 -4.95
CA LYS A 240 18.74 -6.80 -6.18
C LYS A 240 19.88 -7.40 -7.01
N GLU A 241 20.53 -8.41 -6.48
CA GLU A 241 21.69 -9.06 -7.11
C GLU A 241 21.47 -10.57 -7.16
N ILE A 242 21.63 -11.15 -8.35
CA ILE A 242 21.45 -12.59 -8.56
C ILE A 242 22.77 -13.15 -9.12
N PRO A 243 23.59 -13.82 -8.30
CA PRO A 243 24.83 -14.45 -8.76
C PRO A 243 24.50 -15.66 -9.63
N LEU A 244 25.11 -15.73 -10.82
CA LEU A 244 24.79 -16.76 -11.84
C LEU A 244 25.83 -17.87 -11.92
N PHE A 245 26.96 -17.72 -11.22
CA PHE A 245 28.05 -18.71 -11.16
C PHE A 245 28.49 -19.21 -12.55
N SER A 246 28.49 -18.30 -13.53
CA SER A 246 28.84 -18.57 -14.92
C SER A 246 29.39 -17.32 -15.57
N SER A 247 30.45 -17.46 -16.37
CA SER A 247 31.05 -16.35 -17.14
C SER A 247 30.20 -15.88 -18.31
N LYS A 248 29.10 -16.56 -18.64
CA LYS A 248 28.24 -16.24 -19.79
C LYS A 248 26.77 -16.44 -19.45
N ALA A 249 25.99 -15.37 -19.55
CA ALA A 249 24.55 -15.38 -19.29
C ALA A 249 23.77 -14.66 -20.39
N THR A 250 22.49 -14.98 -20.53
CA THR A 250 21.56 -14.34 -21.45
C THR A 250 20.19 -14.24 -20.79
N LEU A 251 19.65 -13.04 -20.69
CA LEU A 251 18.28 -12.79 -20.21
C LEU A 251 17.28 -13.23 -21.29
N HIS A 252 16.28 -14.04 -20.91
CA HIS A 252 15.23 -14.51 -21.83
C HIS A 252 13.82 -14.00 -21.50
N SER A 253 13.57 -13.59 -20.26
CA SER A 253 12.32 -12.94 -19.85
C SER A 253 12.31 -11.46 -20.26
N ASN A 254 11.11 -10.90 -20.41
CA ASN A 254 10.94 -9.51 -20.85
C ASN A 254 11.05 -8.55 -19.65
N HIS A 255 12.16 -7.82 -19.57
CA HIS A 255 12.39 -6.76 -18.60
C HIS A 255 12.95 -5.52 -19.30
N PRO A 256 12.55 -4.29 -18.91
CA PRO A 256 12.99 -3.08 -19.60
C PRO A 256 14.52 -2.93 -19.64
N GLU A 257 15.06 -2.61 -20.80
CA GLU A 257 16.48 -2.28 -20.94
C GLU A 257 16.87 -1.07 -20.07
N GLY A 258 18.11 -1.04 -19.58
CA GLY A 258 18.60 0.03 -18.69
C GLY A 258 18.18 -0.10 -17.22
N THR A 259 17.28 -1.04 -16.88
CA THR A 259 16.87 -1.32 -15.48
C THR A 259 17.69 -2.44 -14.83
N TRP A 260 18.65 -3.01 -15.56
CA TRP A 260 19.52 -4.10 -15.12
C TRP A 260 20.83 -4.11 -15.92
N ARG A 261 21.84 -4.81 -15.40
CA ARG A 261 23.11 -5.09 -16.08
C ARG A 261 23.72 -6.39 -15.57
N PHE A 262 24.61 -7.00 -16.36
CA PHE A 262 25.51 -8.02 -15.84
C PHE A 262 26.78 -7.35 -15.29
N ALA A 263 27.20 -7.76 -14.10
CA ALA A 263 28.47 -7.41 -13.49
C ALA A 263 29.33 -8.67 -13.37
N GLU A 264 30.63 -8.55 -13.56
CA GLU A 264 31.57 -9.64 -13.33
C GLU A 264 32.07 -9.57 -11.88
N ASP A 265 32.11 -10.71 -11.19
CA ASP A 265 32.67 -10.84 -9.86
C ASP A 265 34.19 -11.10 -9.89
N GLU A 266 34.81 -11.22 -8.72
CA GLU A 266 36.26 -11.45 -8.58
C GLU A 266 36.73 -12.77 -9.22
N ASP A 267 35.82 -13.74 -9.37
CA ASP A 267 36.07 -15.06 -9.93
C ASP A 267 35.75 -15.15 -11.44
N GLY A 268 35.34 -14.04 -12.07
CA GLY A 268 34.98 -13.99 -13.48
C GLY A 268 33.58 -14.53 -13.81
N ASN A 269 32.73 -14.72 -12.80
CA ASN A 269 31.33 -15.09 -12.98
C ASN A 269 30.44 -13.86 -13.07
N LEU A 270 29.33 -14.01 -13.79
CA LEU A 270 28.35 -12.94 -13.95
C LEU A 270 27.34 -12.93 -12.79
N THR A 271 27.02 -11.73 -12.34
CA THR A 271 25.92 -11.40 -11.44
C THR A 271 24.96 -10.49 -12.18
N LEU A 272 23.67 -10.82 -12.18
CA LEU A 272 22.64 -9.88 -12.64
C LEU A 272 22.43 -8.84 -11.54
N VAL A 273 22.70 -7.57 -11.85
CA VAL A 273 22.46 -6.43 -10.96
C VAL A 273 21.24 -5.66 -11.45
N ILE A 274 20.22 -5.57 -10.63
CA ILE A 274 18.99 -4.82 -10.90
C ILE A 274 19.18 -3.38 -10.41
N THR A 275 19.20 -2.42 -11.33
CA THR A 275 19.46 -1.01 -11.02
C THR A 275 18.18 -0.24 -10.67
N ASN A 276 17.03 -0.68 -11.18
CA ASN A 276 15.72 -0.15 -10.82
C ASN A 276 14.71 -1.30 -10.69
N ALA A 277 14.48 -1.77 -9.46
CA ALA A 277 13.63 -2.93 -9.20
C ALA A 277 12.17 -2.73 -9.66
N GLU A 278 11.57 -1.57 -9.37
CA GLU A 278 10.17 -1.30 -9.73
C GLU A 278 9.97 -1.34 -11.26
N GLN A 279 10.85 -0.69 -12.02
CA GLN A 279 10.76 -0.70 -13.47
C GLN A 279 11.12 -2.09 -14.04
N PHE A 280 12.14 -2.75 -13.49
CA PHE A 280 12.57 -4.07 -13.92
C PHE A 280 11.41 -5.09 -13.82
N TRP A 281 10.68 -5.11 -12.70
CA TRP A 281 9.58 -6.05 -12.44
C TRP A 281 8.22 -5.58 -12.99
N SER A 282 8.16 -4.47 -13.73
CA SER A 282 6.90 -3.89 -14.24
C SER A 282 6.25 -4.69 -15.39
N LEU A 283 7.06 -5.34 -16.24
CA LEU A 283 6.57 -6.10 -17.40
C LEU A 283 6.36 -7.58 -17.11
N SER A 284 7.12 -8.14 -16.17
CA SER A 284 7.06 -9.55 -15.77
C SER A 284 7.52 -9.70 -14.33
N ARG A 285 6.82 -10.55 -13.56
CA ARG A 285 7.24 -11.01 -12.23
C ARG A 285 8.06 -12.30 -12.25
N PHE A 286 8.32 -12.83 -13.44
CA PHE A 286 9.13 -14.02 -13.66
C PHE A 286 10.38 -13.66 -14.45
N LEU A 287 11.53 -13.98 -13.87
CA LEU A 287 12.86 -13.75 -14.42
C LEU A 287 13.49 -15.07 -14.86
N VAL A 288 13.90 -15.15 -16.12
CA VAL A 288 14.54 -16.34 -16.71
C VAL A 288 15.88 -15.96 -17.31
N ILE A 289 16.95 -16.56 -16.79
CA ILE A 289 18.32 -16.34 -17.27
C ILE A 289 18.91 -17.66 -17.74
N GLN A 290 19.39 -17.69 -18.98
CA GLN A 290 20.13 -18.84 -19.49
C GLN A 290 21.62 -18.63 -19.24
N VAL A 291 22.27 -19.58 -18.56
CA VAL A 291 23.73 -19.60 -18.37
C VAL A 291 24.40 -20.55 -19.37
N LYS A 292 25.68 -20.32 -19.65
CA LYS A 292 26.53 -21.20 -20.45
C LYS A 292 27.80 -21.53 -19.66
N HIS A 293 28.04 -22.82 -19.48
CA HIS A 293 29.34 -23.32 -19.03
C HIS A 293 30.28 -23.44 -20.23
#